data_AF-A0A920NFL8-F1
#
_entry.id   AF-A0A920NFL8-F1
#
_cell.length_a   1.000
_cell.length_b   1.000
_cell.length_c   1.000
_cell.angle_alpha   90.00
_cell.angle_beta   90.00
_cell.angle_gamma   90.00
#
_symmetry.space_group_name_H-M   'P 1'
#
loop_
_entity.id
_entity.type
_entity.pdbx_description
1 polymer ?
#
loop_
_entity_poly.entity_id
_entity_poly.type
_entity_poly.pdbx_seq_one_letter_code
_entity_poly.pdbx_strand_id
1 'polypeptide(L)' 'MLQSAVTKNSYNTYKKYVKGIYDLPPIHLRDLMDFRKRYLKSSVDISTVEPVSKY' A
#
# COMPACT_ATOMS: atom_id res chain seq x y z
N MET A 1 4.05 -14.73 5.43
CA MET A 1 4.53 -13.43 5.95
C MET A 1 3.41 -12.55 6.48
N LEU A 2 2.22 -12.50 5.86
CA LEU A 2 1.06 -11.77 6.38
C LEU A 2 0.68 -12.18 7.82
N GLN A 3 0.49 -13.48 8.06
CA GLN A 3 0.18 -14.02 9.40
C GLN A 3 1.18 -13.54 10.46
N SER A 4 2.50 -13.63 10.17
CA SER A 4 3.52 -13.10 11.09
C SER A 4 3.45 -11.57 11.27
N ALA A 5 3.02 -10.81 10.27
CA ALA A 5 2.91 -9.36 10.39
C ALA A 5 1.75 -8.96 11.31
N VAL A 6 0.58 -9.60 11.15
CA VAL A 6 -0.61 -9.30 11.96
C VAL A 6 -0.49 -9.82 13.39
N THR A 7 0.05 -11.03 13.59
CA THR A 7 0.28 -11.57 14.94
C THR A 7 1.29 -10.74 15.74
N LYS A 8 2.30 -10.17 15.06
CA LYS A 8 3.31 -9.31 15.69
C LYS A 8 2.97 -7.81 15.65
N ASN A 9 1.78 -7.45 15.16
CA ASN A 9 1.35 -6.07 14.93
C ASN A 9 2.43 -5.19 14.24
N SER A 10 3.09 -5.72 13.21
CA SER A 10 4.27 -5.12 12.59
C SER A 10 3.98 -4.57 11.20
N TYR A 11 3.78 -3.26 11.11
CA TYR A 11 3.56 -2.58 9.82
C TYR A 11 4.74 -2.75 8.85
N ASN A 12 5.98 -2.77 9.35
CA ASN A 12 7.16 -3.01 8.51
C ASN A 12 7.17 -4.42 7.90
N THR A 13 6.75 -5.44 8.66
CA THR A 13 6.64 -6.80 8.13
C THR A 13 5.51 -6.90 7.11
N TYR A 14 4.40 -6.20 7.33
CA TYR A 14 3.32 -6.08 6.36
C TYR A 14 3.78 -5.44 5.04
N LYS A 15 4.50 -4.31 5.09
CA LYS A 15 5.08 -3.66 3.89
C LYS A 15 5.97 -4.61 3.08
N LYS A 16 6.80 -5.42 3.74
CA LYS A 16 7.64 -6.43 3.05
C LYS A 16 6.80 -7.49 2.36
N TYR A 17 5.77 -8.00 3.03
CA TYR A 17 4.83 -8.96 2.44
C TYR A 17 4.15 -8.39 1.19
N VAL A 18 3.62 -7.17 1.28
CA VAL A 18 2.91 -6.51 0.17
C VAL A 18 3.86 -6.20 -0.99
N LYS A 19 5.09 -5.76 -0.72
CA LYS A 19 6.10 -5.57 -1.78
C LYS A 19 6.32 -6.85 -2.59
N GLY A 20 6.43 -8.00 -1.91
CA GLY A 20 6.56 -9.29 -2.58
C GLY A 20 5.39 -9.64 -3.50
N ILE A 21 4.18 -9.13 -3.23
CA ILE A 21 3.02 -9.30 -4.11
C ILE A 21 3.13 -8.40 -5.35
N TYR A 22 3.48 -7.12 -5.17
CA TYR A 22 3.62 -6.18 -6.28
C TYR A 22 4.78 -6.51 -7.24
N ASP A 23 5.79 -7.23 -6.76
CA ASP A 23 6.93 -7.67 -7.57
C ASP A 23 6.61 -8.92 -8.44
N LEU A 24 5.40 -9.50 -8.34
CA LEU A 24 4.97 -10.64 -9.16
C LEU A 24 4.53 -10.21 -10.57
N PRO A 25 4.52 -11.14 -11.55
CA PRO A 25 3.91 -10.89 -12.85
C PRO A 25 2.43 -10.46 -12.71
N PRO A 26 1.93 -9.53 -13.58
CA PRO A 26 0.54 -9.10 -13.56
C PRO A 26 -0.45 -10.26 -13.72
N ILE A 27 -1.44 -10.33 -12.84
CA ILE A 27 -2.52 -11.35 -12.86
C ILE A 27 -3.93 -10.72 -12.87
N HIS A 28 -4.06 -9.49 -12.38
CA HIS A 28 -5.31 -8.74 -12.33
C HIS A 28 -5.22 -7.46 -13.19
N LEU A 29 -6.38 -6.95 -13.62
CA LEU A 29 -6.44 -5.70 -14.39
C LEU A 29 -5.76 -4.52 -13.69
N ARG A 30 -5.89 -4.42 -12.36
CA ARG A 30 -5.24 -3.36 -11.55
C ARG A 30 -3.72 -3.39 -11.62
N ASP A 31 -3.11 -4.54 -11.92
CA ASP A 31 -1.66 -4.69 -12.00
C ASP A 31 -1.10 -3.98 -13.26
N LEU A 32 -1.97 -3.69 -14.24
CA LEU A 32 -1.65 -2.91 -15.44
C LEU A 32 -1.87 -1.40 -15.26
N MET A 33 -2.36 -0.99 -14.08
CA MET A 33 -2.75 0.39 -13.82
C MET A 33 -1.80 1.06 -12.84
N ASP A 34 -1.49 2.34 -13.09
CA ASP A 34 -0.74 3.20 -12.17
C ASP A 34 -1.34 4.62 -12.17
N PHE A 35 -0.96 5.44 -11.20
CA PHE A 35 -1.38 6.81 -11.09
C PHE A 35 -0.87 7.62 -12.29
N ARG A 36 -1.80 8.29 -12.97
CA ARG A 36 -1.51 9.15 -14.11
C ARG A 36 -0.74 10.39 -13.63
N LYS A 37 0.55 10.46 -13.97
CA LYS A 37 1.48 11.52 -13.53
C LYS A 37 0.96 12.95 -13.76
N ARG A 38 0.26 13.19 -14.88
CA ARG A 38 -0.33 14.50 -15.20
C ARG A 38 -1.42 14.98 -14.23
N TYR A 39 -2.00 14.09 -13.42
CA TYR A 39 -3.01 14.42 -12.41
C TYR A 39 -2.48 14.32 -10.97
N LEU A 40 -1.20 14.00 -10.79
CA LEU A 40 -0.57 14.04 -9.46
C LEU A 40 -0.41 15.49 -9.03
N LYS A 41 -1.03 15.84 -7.89
CA LYS A 41 -0.75 17.09 -7.18
C LYS A 41 0.53 16.93 -6.34
N SER A 42 0.99 18.03 -5.74
CA SER A 42 2.09 17.98 -4.76
C SER A 42 1.78 16.98 -3.64
N SER A 43 2.82 16.30 -3.16
CA SER A 43 2.73 15.41 -2.00
C SER A 43 2.23 16.18 -0.78
N VAL A 44 1.41 15.53 0.02
CA VAL A 44 0.84 16.07 1.25
C VAL A 44 1.37 15.30 2.45
N ASP A 45 1.42 15.96 3.61
CA ASP A 45 1.85 15.32 4.85
C ASP A 45 0.82 14.26 5.29
N ILE A 46 1.30 13.11 5.76
CA ILE A 46 0.45 11.98 6.17
C ILE A 46 -0.51 12.35 7.31
N SER A 47 -0.15 13.31 8.16
CA SER A 47 -1.00 13.79 9.26
C SER A 47 -2.25 14.55 8.79
N THR A 48 -2.25 15.02 7.53
CA THR A 48 -3.40 15.72 6.93
C THR A 48 -4.39 14.76 6.26
N VAL A 49 -4.05 13.47 6.17
CA VAL A 49 -4.89 12.43 5.59
C VAL A 49 -5.95 11.99 6.60
N GLU A 50 -7.10 11.54 6.10
CA GLU A 50 -8.19 11.02 6.90
C GLU A 50 -7.74 9.88 7.86
N PRO A 51 -8.14 9.90 9.14
CA PRO A 51 -7.72 8.89 10.11
C PRO A 51 -8.44 7.54 9.88
N VAL A 52 -7.76 6.45 10.23
CA VAL A 52 -8.27 5.08 10.06
C VAL A 52 -9.51 4.82 10.92
N SER A 53 -9.61 5.43 12.10
CA SER A 53 -10.68 5.21 13.08
C SER A 53 -11.93 6.08 12.85
N LYS A 54 -12.08 6.66 11.65
CA LYS A 54 -13.17 7.61 11.39
C LYS A 54 -14.55 6.95 11.19
N TYR A 55 -14.60 5.62 11.10
CA TYR A 55 -15.82 4.84 10.92
C TYR A 55 -15.86 3.65 11.87
#